data_AF-A0A7S0QI31-F1
#
_entry.id   AF-A0A7S0QI31-F1
#
_cell.length_a   1.000
_cell.length_b   1.000
_cell.length_c   1.000
_cell.angle_alpha   90.00
_cell.angle_beta   90.00
_cell.angle_gamma   90.00
#
_symmetry.space_group_name_H-M   'P 1'
#
loop_
_entity.id
_entity.type
_entity.pdbx_description
1 polymer ?
#
loop_
_entity_poly.entity_id
_entity_poly.type
_entity_poly.pdbx_seq_one_letter_code
_entity_poly.pdbx_strand_id
1 'polypeptide(L)'
;YIIPFISFDVIKELENRIKQFLITYNSTTFTKISNKWNLNLIGFVSYYRESCLNCHNFFKLVSHLEEKIQVKIKISLNSKMPSRFPPVLFYAPRELGGLGMLSISNPFIPDTDLRYSLNNHIRNNESFYERFKIQLIPSLLNYLFDWEYEFLESRKIWTEYLVRKFQNNKNLSFEDLRDLWDKGIPRINTLFQKDRHSLAFDHGWRIRFDMKKYKCLKFDPFWWTNIKHDGKLWSLNKYRKDIIQILGGVENILEHTLFKGTYFSSWEGLFWEKISGFEQFYKTKNLSNAQRYGLNQIPNRRFVLWWSTTINRGNVYIGFRIQLDLTGIFMYGKIPTLKISLIQIFRSHLWQKIHESVTIDISKNLDKNMELLDIL
;
A
#
# COMPACT_ATOMS: atom_id res chain seq x y z
N TYR A 1 10.64 25.92 27.03
CA TYR A 1 10.12 25.02 25.99
C TYR A 1 10.94 25.23 24.74
N ILE A 2 11.74 24.24 24.35
CA ILE A 2 12.45 24.26 23.07
C ILE A 2 11.43 23.75 22.06
N ILE A 3 11.02 24.59 21.10
CA ILE A 3 10.14 24.17 20.01
C ILE A 3 11.07 23.68 18.89
N PRO A 4 11.10 22.38 18.58
CA PRO A 4 12.00 21.86 17.57
C PRO A 4 11.45 22.20 16.18
N PHE A 5 12.35 22.65 15.29
CA PHE A 5 12.05 22.95 13.90
C PHE A 5 13.04 22.24 12.98
N ILE A 6 12.57 21.86 11.79
CA ILE A 6 13.40 21.28 10.75
C ILE A 6 14.08 22.41 9.97
N SER A 7 15.40 22.29 9.76
CA SER A 7 16.13 23.24 8.92
C SER A 7 15.68 23.17 7.46
N PHE A 8 15.79 24.29 6.75
CA PHE A 8 15.38 24.36 5.35
C PHE A 8 16.23 23.45 4.44
N ASP A 9 17.49 23.25 4.77
CA ASP A 9 18.41 22.40 3.99
C ASP A 9 17.98 20.93 4.04
N VAL A 10 17.56 20.45 5.20
CA VAL A 10 17.02 19.09 5.37
C VAL A 10 15.75 18.89 4.54
N ILE A 11 14.87 19.89 4.47
CA ILE A 11 13.66 19.84 3.64
C ILE A 11 14.03 19.76 2.15
N LYS A 12 15.02 20.53 1.71
CA LYS A 12 15.55 20.48 0.34
C LYS A 12 16.19 19.13 0.01
N GLU A 13 16.93 18.54 0.95
CA GLU A 13 17.51 17.21 0.77
C GLU A 13 16.44 16.14 0.52
N LEU A 14 15.33 16.19 1.27
CA LEU A 14 14.18 15.31 1.04
C LEU A 14 13.58 15.54 -0.36
N GLU A 15 13.42 16.80 -0.78
CA GLU A 15 12.90 17.13 -2.11
C GLU A 15 13.81 16.58 -3.22
N ASN A 16 15.11 16.81 -3.12
CA ASN A 16 16.12 16.35 -4.07
C ASN A 16 16.14 14.82 -4.14
N ARG A 17 15.99 14.15 -3.00
CA ARG A 17 15.94 12.70 -2.92
C ARG A 17 14.74 12.12 -3.68
N ILE A 18 13.56 12.73 -3.53
CA ILE A 18 12.35 12.29 -4.22
C ILE A 18 12.40 12.64 -5.72
N LYS A 19 12.96 13.79 -6.09
CA LYS A 19 13.22 14.14 -7.50
C LYS A 19 14.17 13.14 -8.17
N GLN A 20 15.30 12.81 -7.52
CA GLN A 20 16.25 11.82 -8.01
C GLN A 20 15.57 10.46 -8.22
N PHE A 21 14.74 10.05 -7.26
CA PHE A 21 13.88 8.88 -7.39
C PHE A 21 13.02 8.98 -8.67
N LEU A 22 12.21 10.03 -8.85
CA LEU A 22 11.30 10.17 -10.01
C LEU A 22 11.99 10.12 -11.40
N ILE A 23 13.24 10.59 -11.49
CA ILE A 23 14.06 10.56 -12.71
C ILE A 23 14.54 9.13 -13.00
N THR A 24 15.00 8.41 -11.98
CA THR A 24 15.52 7.04 -12.15
C THR A 24 14.44 6.00 -12.50
N TYR A 25 13.19 6.23 -12.13
CA TYR A 25 12.10 5.26 -12.28
C TYR A 25 11.23 5.51 -13.52
N ASN A 26 11.79 5.31 -14.71
CA ASN A 26 11.01 5.37 -15.96
C ASN A 26 10.29 4.06 -16.30
N SER A 27 10.76 2.91 -15.78
CA SER A 27 10.26 1.58 -16.18
C SER A 27 10.22 0.57 -15.04
N THR A 28 9.72 1.00 -13.90
CA THR A 28 9.62 0.14 -12.72
C THR A 28 8.19 -0.10 -12.30
N THR A 29 8.05 -1.06 -11.40
CA THR A 29 6.75 -1.48 -10.91
C THR A 29 6.15 -0.42 -9.98
N PHE A 30 4.84 -0.22 -10.03
CA PHE A 30 4.14 0.76 -9.16
C PHE A 30 4.36 0.46 -7.67
N THR A 31 4.47 -0.82 -7.34
CA THR A 31 4.82 -1.30 -6.00
C THR A 31 6.23 -0.89 -5.58
N LYS A 32 7.22 -0.83 -6.48
CA LYS A 32 8.58 -0.35 -6.15
C LYS A 32 8.57 1.17 -5.94
N ILE A 33 7.79 1.89 -6.74
CA ILE A 33 7.63 3.34 -6.62
C ILE A 33 7.03 3.70 -5.26
N SER A 34 5.87 3.11 -4.91
CA SER A 34 5.22 3.32 -3.61
C SER A 34 6.08 2.85 -2.43
N ASN A 35 6.80 1.73 -2.56
CA ASN A 35 7.75 1.29 -1.53
C ASN A 35 8.83 2.32 -1.23
N LYS A 36 9.44 2.89 -2.27
CA LYS A 36 10.52 3.86 -2.11
C LYS A 36 10.02 5.17 -1.52
N TRP A 37 8.83 5.61 -1.92
CA TRP A 37 8.12 6.70 -1.27
C TRP A 37 7.96 6.43 0.23
N ASN A 38 7.32 5.31 0.58
CA ASN A 38 7.06 4.94 1.97
C ASN A 38 8.34 4.85 2.80
N LEU A 39 9.42 4.26 2.28
CA LEU A 39 10.69 4.14 2.99
C LEU A 39 11.33 5.50 3.28
N ASN A 40 11.36 6.41 2.29
CA ASN A 40 11.92 7.74 2.48
C ASN A 40 11.06 8.56 3.45
N LEU A 41 9.73 8.48 3.31
CA LEU A 41 8.79 9.20 4.15
C LEU A 41 8.84 8.70 5.60
N ILE A 42 8.81 7.38 5.83
CA ILE A 42 8.98 6.82 7.18
C ILE A 42 10.34 7.21 7.74
N GLY A 43 11.44 7.06 6.98
CA GLY A 43 12.77 7.38 7.48
C GLY A 43 12.91 8.84 7.92
N PHE A 44 12.30 9.76 7.17
CA PHE A 44 12.27 11.17 7.53
C PHE A 44 11.39 11.45 8.75
N VAL A 45 10.14 10.98 8.73
CA VAL A 45 9.16 11.29 9.77
C VAL A 45 9.52 10.60 11.09
N SER A 46 10.01 9.36 11.06
CA SER A 46 10.42 8.63 12.27
C SER A 46 11.62 9.26 12.98
N TYR A 47 12.47 9.99 12.24
CA TYR A 47 13.60 10.73 12.79
C TYR A 47 13.17 12.09 13.36
N TYR A 48 12.41 12.90 12.61
CA TYR A 48 12.08 14.28 13.01
C TYR A 48 10.81 14.43 13.87
N ARG A 49 9.84 13.51 13.74
CA ARG A 49 8.59 13.43 14.53
C ARG A 49 7.91 14.77 14.81
N GLU A 50 7.89 15.22 16.07
CA GLU A 50 7.34 16.49 16.54
C GLU A 50 7.83 17.71 15.74
N SER A 51 9.09 17.69 15.27
CA SER A 51 9.65 18.77 14.44
C SER A 51 8.92 18.92 13.11
N CYS A 52 8.37 17.83 12.56
CA CYS A 52 7.59 17.86 11.31
C CYS A 52 6.27 18.62 11.49
N LEU A 53 5.64 18.51 12.66
CA LEU A 53 4.36 19.16 12.95
C LEU A 53 4.50 20.68 12.97
N ASN A 54 5.63 21.18 13.47
CA ASN A 54 5.89 22.62 13.61
C ASN A 54 6.25 23.30 12.26
N CYS A 55 6.54 22.54 11.21
CA CYS A 55 6.99 23.08 9.93
C CYS A 55 5.90 23.06 8.85
N HIS A 56 5.19 24.18 8.64
CA HIS A 56 4.19 24.29 7.55
C HIS A 56 4.76 24.05 6.14
N ASN A 57 6.01 24.49 5.88
CA ASN A 57 6.67 24.29 4.59
C ASN A 57 6.88 22.80 4.28
N PHE A 58 7.07 21.97 5.31
CA PHE A 58 7.19 20.53 5.14
C PHE A 58 5.89 19.91 4.61
N PHE A 59 4.73 20.27 5.17
CA PHE A 59 3.43 19.75 4.70
C PHE A 59 3.15 20.12 3.24
N LYS A 60 3.38 21.39 2.85
CA LYS A 60 3.20 21.85 1.47
C LYS A 60 4.09 21.06 0.50
N LEU A 61 5.34 20.86 0.86
CA LEU A 61 6.32 20.14 0.06
C LEU A 61 5.96 18.66 -0.07
N VAL A 62 5.59 17.99 1.04
CA VAL A 62 5.19 16.58 1.02
C VAL A 62 3.93 16.38 0.18
N SER A 63 2.92 17.26 0.30
CA SER A 63 1.72 17.20 -0.52
C SER A 63 2.04 17.27 -2.02
N HIS A 64 2.93 18.19 -2.41
CA HIS A 64 3.37 18.31 -3.80
C HIS A 64 4.16 17.08 -4.29
N LEU A 65 5.00 16.51 -3.43
CA LEU A 65 5.80 15.33 -3.77
C LEU A 65 4.94 14.07 -3.87
N GLU A 66 3.94 13.94 -3.01
CA GLU A 66 2.93 12.87 -3.05
C GLU A 66 2.13 12.92 -4.35
N GLU A 67 1.66 14.11 -4.73
CA GLU A 67 0.95 14.31 -6.00
C GLU A 67 1.85 13.98 -7.20
N LYS A 68 3.12 14.39 -7.21
CA LYS A 68 4.08 14.03 -8.27
C LYS A 68 4.25 12.53 -8.43
N ILE A 69 4.28 11.77 -7.33
CA ILE A 69 4.41 10.31 -7.38
C ILE A 69 3.13 9.67 -7.91
N GLN A 70 1.96 10.12 -7.47
CA GLN A 70 0.69 9.68 -8.04
C GLN A 70 0.61 9.99 -9.53
N VAL A 71 1.00 11.20 -9.95
CA VAL A 71 1.03 11.61 -11.36
C VAL A 71 1.98 10.74 -12.18
N LYS A 72 3.13 10.34 -11.64
CA LYS A 72 4.03 9.39 -12.31
C LYS A 72 3.34 8.04 -12.60
N ILE A 73 2.58 7.51 -11.63
CA ILE A 73 1.80 6.27 -11.80
C ILE A 73 0.67 6.49 -12.83
N LYS A 74 -0.05 7.61 -12.74
CA LYS A 74 -1.10 7.99 -13.70
C LYS A 74 -0.56 8.04 -15.14
N ILE A 75 0.56 8.74 -15.37
CA ILE A 75 1.21 8.86 -16.68
C ILE A 75 1.60 7.50 -17.25
N SER A 76 2.09 6.58 -16.42
CA SER A 76 2.47 5.23 -16.88
C SER A 76 1.28 4.39 -17.38
N LEU A 77 0.04 4.79 -17.04
CA LEU A 77 -1.21 4.19 -17.49
C LEU A 77 -1.88 4.99 -18.62
N ASN A 78 -1.18 5.97 -19.19
CA ASN A 78 -1.66 6.86 -20.25
C ASN A 78 -2.95 7.61 -19.89
N SER A 79 -3.15 7.96 -18.61
CA SER A 79 -4.27 8.79 -18.20
C SER A 79 -3.89 9.65 -17.00
N LYS A 80 -4.36 10.91 -16.97
CA LYS A 80 -4.26 11.79 -15.79
C LYS A 80 -5.61 12.02 -15.12
N MET A 81 -6.66 11.38 -15.62
CA MET A 81 -8.04 11.68 -15.23
C MET A 81 -8.32 11.26 -13.78
N PRO A 82 -8.73 12.17 -12.88
CA PRO A 82 -8.94 11.85 -11.47
C PRO A 82 -9.97 10.74 -11.23
N SER A 83 -11.06 10.68 -12.00
CA SER A 83 -12.12 9.68 -11.82
C SER A 83 -11.67 8.22 -11.99
N ARG A 84 -10.59 7.98 -12.76
CA ARG A 84 -10.00 6.64 -12.95
C ARG A 84 -9.05 6.25 -11.84
N PHE A 85 -8.60 7.22 -11.05
CA PHE A 85 -7.59 7.05 -10.02
C PHE A 85 -8.13 7.53 -8.67
N PRO A 86 -9.17 6.86 -8.15
CA PRO A 86 -9.68 7.14 -6.81
C PRO A 86 -8.58 6.88 -5.76
N PRO A 87 -8.62 7.56 -4.60
CA PRO A 87 -7.63 7.38 -3.54
C PRO A 87 -7.49 5.93 -3.09
N VAL A 88 -8.57 5.14 -3.12
CA VAL A 88 -8.55 3.70 -2.79
C VAL A 88 -7.45 2.93 -3.53
N LEU A 89 -7.16 3.27 -4.80
CA LEU A 89 -6.13 2.61 -5.60
C LEU A 89 -4.72 2.82 -5.05
N PHE A 90 -4.44 4.01 -4.48
CA PHE A 90 -3.13 4.36 -3.94
C PHE A 90 -2.96 3.89 -2.49
N TYR A 91 -3.98 4.09 -1.65
CA TYR A 91 -3.86 3.92 -0.21
C TYR A 91 -4.32 2.54 0.30
N ALA A 92 -5.12 1.81 -0.48
CA ALA A 92 -5.52 0.46 -0.08
C ALA A 92 -4.28 -0.42 0.19
N PRO A 93 -4.32 -1.27 1.23
CA PRO A 93 -3.21 -2.13 1.59
C PRO A 93 -2.89 -3.14 0.46
N ARG A 94 -1.65 -3.61 0.44
CA ARG A 94 -1.15 -4.50 -0.62
C ARG A 94 -1.80 -5.86 -0.66
N GLU A 95 -2.28 -6.32 0.48
CA GLU A 95 -3.01 -7.56 0.69
C GLU A 95 -4.43 -7.48 0.10
N LEU A 96 -4.91 -6.29 -0.24
CA LEU A 96 -6.13 -6.08 -1.03
C LEU A 96 -5.81 -5.65 -2.48
N GLY A 97 -4.54 -5.78 -2.89
CA GLY A 97 -4.08 -5.44 -4.24
C GLY A 97 -3.80 -3.95 -4.48
N GLY A 98 -3.88 -3.10 -3.45
CA GLY A 98 -3.52 -1.68 -3.53
C GLY A 98 -2.01 -1.43 -3.48
N LEU A 99 -1.60 -0.16 -3.60
CA LEU A 99 -0.18 0.22 -3.52
C LEU A 99 0.33 0.33 -2.07
N GLY A 100 -0.58 0.58 -1.12
CA GLY A 100 -0.28 0.85 0.28
C GLY A 100 0.62 2.08 0.43
N MET A 101 0.38 3.14 -0.34
CA MET A 101 1.07 4.42 -0.18
C MET A 101 0.73 5.01 1.19
N LEU A 102 1.71 5.65 1.82
CA LEU A 102 1.50 6.39 3.06
C LEU A 102 1.27 7.87 2.74
N SER A 103 0.33 8.49 3.44
CA SER A 103 0.00 9.90 3.30
C SER A 103 0.35 10.71 4.55
N ILE A 104 0.70 11.97 4.33
CA ILE A 104 0.75 13.02 5.37
C ILE A 104 -0.20 14.17 5.01
N SER A 105 -0.56 14.30 3.73
CA SER A 105 -1.31 15.44 3.18
C SER A 105 -2.83 15.41 3.44
N ASN A 106 -3.33 14.40 4.16
CA ASN A 106 -4.76 14.16 4.40
C ASN A 106 -5.64 14.28 3.14
N PRO A 107 -5.41 13.47 2.10
CA PRO A 107 -6.20 13.52 0.88
C PRO A 107 -7.66 13.18 1.14
N PHE A 108 -8.54 13.92 0.47
CA PHE A 108 -9.99 13.74 0.52
C PHE A 108 -10.44 12.49 -0.23
N ILE A 109 -11.40 11.76 0.35
CA ILE A 109 -12.08 10.63 -0.29
C ILE A 109 -13.46 11.08 -0.80
N PRO A 110 -13.70 11.03 -2.13
CA PRO A 110 -15.01 11.33 -2.67
C PRO A 110 -16.08 10.34 -2.21
N ASP A 111 -17.29 10.82 -1.91
CA ASP A 111 -18.43 9.98 -1.52
C ASP A 111 -18.80 8.94 -2.58
N THR A 112 -18.48 9.20 -3.85
CA THR A 112 -18.67 8.24 -4.95
C THR A 112 -17.89 6.95 -4.77
N ASP A 113 -16.77 6.99 -4.04
CA ASP A 113 -15.95 5.82 -3.76
C ASP A 113 -16.44 5.05 -2.53
N LEU A 114 -17.32 5.63 -1.72
CA LEU A 114 -17.88 4.97 -0.54
C LEU A 114 -19.22 4.29 -0.81
N ARG A 115 -19.69 4.31 -2.06
CA ARG A 115 -21.02 3.83 -2.47
C ARG A 115 -21.36 2.43 -1.94
N TYR A 116 -20.40 1.53 -1.91
CA TYR A 116 -20.60 0.14 -1.48
C TYR A 116 -20.17 -0.13 -0.04
N SER A 117 -19.88 0.91 0.74
CA SER A 117 -19.65 0.75 2.17
C SER A 117 -20.95 0.34 2.85
N LEU A 118 -20.87 -0.64 3.76
CA LEU A 118 -21.99 -1.06 4.60
C LEU A 118 -22.65 0.12 5.34
N ASN A 119 -21.83 1.12 5.70
CA ASN A 119 -22.29 2.35 6.33
C ASN A 119 -23.20 3.19 5.43
N ASN A 120 -23.12 3.10 4.11
CA ASN A 120 -24.04 3.81 3.21
C ASN A 120 -25.44 3.19 3.16
N HIS A 121 -25.57 1.87 3.39
CA HIS A 121 -26.87 1.24 3.58
C HIS A 121 -27.56 1.75 4.86
N ILE A 122 -26.79 2.07 5.90
CA ILE A 122 -27.28 2.60 7.17
C ILE A 122 -27.52 4.12 7.08
N ARG A 123 -26.62 4.89 6.45
CA ARG A 123 -26.70 6.36 6.26
C ARG A 123 -27.85 6.83 5.38
N ASN A 124 -28.44 5.96 4.57
CA ASN A 124 -29.67 6.29 3.86
C ASN A 124 -30.81 6.64 4.84
N ASN A 125 -30.74 6.15 6.08
CA ASN A 125 -31.72 6.43 7.14
C ASN A 125 -31.26 7.52 8.13
N GLU A 126 -30.04 8.06 8.02
CA GLU A 126 -29.49 9.08 8.91
C GLU A 126 -29.72 10.52 8.40
N SER A 127 -29.68 11.47 9.34
CA SER A 127 -29.96 12.89 9.13
C SER A 127 -29.05 13.54 8.08
N PHE A 128 -29.57 14.57 7.38
CA PHE A 128 -28.88 15.25 6.28
C PHE A 128 -27.47 15.78 6.65
N TYR A 129 -27.23 16.09 7.93
CA TYR A 129 -25.94 16.57 8.45
C TYR A 129 -24.89 15.47 8.65
N GLU A 130 -25.28 14.21 8.92
CA GLU A 130 -24.34 13.09 9.08
C GLU A 130 -23.83 12.53 7.75
N ARG A 131 -24.58 12.79 6.67
CA ARG A 131 -24.20 12.40 5.29
C ARG A 131 -22.95 13.12 4.78
N PHE A 132 -22.68 14.35 5.24
CA PHE A 132 -21.55 15.18 4.78
C PHE A 132 -20.33 15.14 5.72
N LYS A 133 -20.09 14.03 6.43
CA LYS A 133 -18.78 13.84 7.09
C LYS A 133 -17.72 13.60 6.02
N ILE A 134 -16.95 14.66 5.73
CA ILE A 134 -15.76 14.64 4.88
C ILE A 134 -14.80 13.57 5.41
N GLN A 135 -14.66 12.48 4.65
CA GLN A 135 -13.68 11.45 4.98
C GLN A 135 -12.32 11.84 4.43
N LEU A 136 -11.35 11.95 5.34
CA LEU A 136 -9.96 12.26 5.04
C LEU A 136 -9.11 11.04 5.39
N ILE A 137 -8.11 10.77 4.55
CA ILE A 137 -7.10 9.78 4.88
C ILE A 137 -6.25 10.34 6.02
N PRO A 138 -5.93 9.55 7.05
CA PRO A 138 -5.26 10.08 8.21
C PRO A 138 -3.77 10.30 7.91
N SER A 139 -3.17 11.27 8.59
CA SER A 139 -1.75 11.56 8.48
C SER A 139 -0.94 10.50 9.21
N LEU A 140 0.16 10.06 8.62
CA LEU A 140 1.12 9.16 9.27
C LEU A 140 1.62 9.69 10.62
N LEU A 141 1.76 11.01 10.75
CA LEU A 141 2.27 11.67 11.96
C LEU A 141 1.42 11.34 13.19
N ASN A 142 0.11 11.17 13.03
CA ASN A 142 -0.81 10.87 14.13
C ASN A 142 -0.57 9.48 14.76
N TYR A 143 0.20 8.61 14.09
CA TYR A 143 0.48 7.24 14.54
C TYR A 143 1.89 7.09 15.11
N LEU A 144 2.65 8.17 15.15
CA LEU A 144 3.98 8.20 15.74
C LEU A 144 3.91 9.02 17.02
N PHE A 145 4.48 8.47 18.09
CA PHE A 145 4.62 9.21 19.34
C PHE A 145 5.76 10.21 19.22
N ASP A 146 5.60 11.35 19.86
CA ASP A 146 6.66 12.36 19.97
C ASP A 146 7.89 11.80 20.70
N TRP A 147 9.05 12.41 20.46
CA TRP A 147 10.29 11.94 21.08
C TRP A 147 10.28 12.20 22.58
N GLU A 148 9.74 13.33 23.01
CA GLU A 148 9.56 13.64 24.43
C GLU A 148 8.76 12.54 25.14
N TYR A 149 7.63 12.14 24.55
CA TYR A 149 6.81 11.05 25.08
C TYR A 149 7.59 9.73 25.14
N GLU A 150 8.28 9.33 24.08
CA GLU A 150 9.04 8.07 24.09
C GLU A 150 10.18 8.05 25.09
N PHE A 151 10.88 9.17 25.33
CA PHE A 151 11.93 9.23 26.34
C PHE A 151 11.37 9.11 27.75
N LEU A 152 10.25 9.76 28.04
CA LEU A 152 9.56 9.66 29.33
C LEU A 152 8.99 8.25 29.55
N GLU A 153 8.35 7.68 28.53
CA GLU A 153 7.81 6.32 28.58
C GLU A 153 8.96 5.31 28.77
N SER A 154 10.06 5.47 28.03
CA SER A 154 11.23 4.58 28.11
C SER A 154 11.78 4.46 29.51
N ARG A 155 11.95 5.57 30.23
CA ARG A 155 12.42 5.56 31.62
C ARG A 155 11.50 4.72 32.51
N LYS A 156 10.18 4.95 32.42
CA LYS A 156 9.17 4.22 33.19
C LYS A 156 9.21 2.72 32.88
N ILE A 157 9.21 2.37 31.60
CA ILE A 157 9.21 0.98 31.12
C ILE A 157 10.47 0.24 31.58
N TRP A 158 11.64 0.86 31.46
CA TRP A 158 12.88 0.22 31.91
C TRP A 158 12.96 0.09 33.43
N THR A 159 12.45 1.07 34.20
CA THR A 159 12.34 0.92 35.66
C THR A 159 11.40 -0.20 36.05
N GLU A 160 10.25 -0.32 35.38
CA GLU A 160 9.28 -1.37 35.63
C GLU A 160 9.84 -2.76 35.27
N TYR A 161 10.54 -2.87 34.14
CA TYR A 161 11.23 -4.09 33.74
C TYR A 161 12.27 -4.52 34.79
N LEU A 162 13.07 -3.58 35.32
CA LEU A 162 14.04 -3.88 36.37
C LEU A 162 13.34 -4.37 37.64
N VAL A 163 12.27 -3.71 38.09
CA VAL A 163 11.50 -4.13 39.26
C VAL A 163 10.95 -5.55 39.09
N ARG A 164 10.33 -5.85 37.94
CA ARG A 164 9.81 -7.20 37.64
C ARG A 164 10.92 -8.25 37.64
N LYS A 165 12.11 -7.90 37.12
CA LYS A 165 13.28 -8.78 37.10
C LYS A 165 13.80 -9.08 38.51
N PHE A 166 13.87 -8.07 39.39
CA PHE A 166 14.31 -8.24 40.77
C PHE A 166 13.29 -8.97 41.63
N GLN A 167 11.99 -8.74 41.42
CA GLN A 167 10.92 -9.38 42.19
C GLN A 167 10.84 -10.89 41.90
N ASN A 168 10.95 -11.29 40.63
CA ASN A 168 10.66 -12.67 40.27
C ASN A 168 11.84 -13.63 40.46
N ASN A 169 13.10 -13.17 40.63
CA ASN A 169 14.35 -13.97 40.78
C ASN A 169 14.50 -15.17 39.81
N LYS A 170 13.64 -15.24 38.79
CA LYS A 170 13.48 -16.30 37.79
C LYS A 170 13.54 -15.65 36.42
N ASN A 171 13.80 -16.46 35.40
CA ASN A 171 13.75 -16.04 34.01
C ASN A 171 12.34 -15.53 33.68
N LEU A 172 12.23 -14.24 33.35
CA LEU A 172 10.99 -13.61 32.91
C LEU A 172 10.47 -14.30 31.64
N SER A 173 9.20 -14.68 31.66
CA SER A 173 8.53 -15.23 30.50
C SER A 173 8.05 -14.11 29.57
N PHE A 174 7.61 -14.47 28.35
CA PHE A 174 6.98 -13.50 27.44
C PHE A 174 5.66 -12.95 28.00
N GLU A 175 4.90 -13.77 28.72
CA GLU A 175 3.58 -13.40 29.27
C GLU A 175 3.72 -12.24 30.27
N ASP A 176 4.75 -12.29 31.11
CA ASP A 176 5.07 -11.25 32.08
C ASP A 176 5.47 -9.91 31.44
N LEU A 177 5.83 -9.90 30.15
CA LEU A 177 6.39 -8.74 29.46
C LEU A 177 5.56 -8.30 28.25
N ARG A 178 4.40 -8.92 28.02
CA ARG A 178 3.56 -8.67 26.83
C ARG A 178 3.24 -7.20 26.62
N ASP A 179 2.94 -6.49 27.70
CA ASP A 179 2.54 -5.08 27.68
C ASP A 179 3.72 -4.12 27.38
N LEU A 180 4.94 -4.56 27.74
CA LEU A 180 6.17 -3.78 27.62
C LEU A 180 6.96 -4.12 26.33
N TRP A 181 6.58 -5.20 25.64
CA TRP A 181 7.38 -5.85 24.61
C TRP A 181 7.89 -4.91 23.51
N ASP A 182 6.99 -4.10 22.94
CA ASP A 182 7.30 -3.18 21.83
C ASP A 182 7.60 -1.76 22.31
N LYS A 183 7.88 -1.57 23.61
CA LYS A 183 8.10 -0.26 24.20
C LYS A 183 9.54 -0.06 24.71
N GLY A 184 9.90 1.19 24.93
CA GLY A 184 11.22 1.60 25.43
C GLY A 184 12.26 1.90 24.34
N ILE A 185 13.27 2.67 24.71
CA ILE A 185 14.46 2.95 23.90
C ILE A 185 15.68 2.59 24.75
N PRO A 186 16.45 1.54 24.39
CA PRO A 186 16.17 0.53 23.37
C PRO A 186 14.88 -0.27 23.65
N ARG A 187 14.30 -0.90 22.63
CA ARG A 187 13.06 -1.70 22.79
C ARG A 187 13.31 -2.96 23.60
N ILE A 188 12.41 -3.32 24.52
CA ILE A 188 12.58 -4.50 25.39
C ILE A 188 12.69 -5.80 24.61
N ASN A 189 11.94 -5.95 23.51
CA ASN A 189 12.01 -7.14 22.66
C ASN A 189 13.43 -7.45 22.12
N THR A 190 14.35 -6.47 22.08
CA THR A 190 15.74 -6.68 21.65
C THR A 190 16.52 -7.62 22.58
N LEU A 191 16.14 -7.72 23.85
CA LEU A 191 16.79 -8.60 24.84
C LEU A 191 16.60 -10.10 24.52
N PHE A 192 15.54 -10.41 23.77
CA PHE A 192 15.11 -11.76 23.43
C PHE A 192 15.50 -12.16 22.00
N GLN A 193 16.41 -11.43 21.36
CA GLN A 193 16.94 -11.78 20.04
C GLN A 193 17.84 -13.02 20.10
N LYS A 194 17.78 -13.84 19.05
CA LYS A 194 18.63 -15.04 18.88
C LYS A 194 20.12 -14.68 18.88
N ASP A 195 20.48 -13.57 18.25
CA ASP A 195 21.87 -13.16 18.02
C ASP A 195 22.43 -12.23 19.13
N ARG A 196 21.78 -12.10 20.29
CA ARG A 196 22.18 -11.12 21.32
C ARG A 196 23.64 -11.25 21.76
N HIS A 197 24.15 -12.49 21.82
CA HIS A 197 25.51 -12.78 22.28
C HIS A 197 26.58 -12.28 21.30
N SER A 198 26.30 -12.31 19.99
CA SER A 198 27.21 -11.75 18.99
C SER A 198 27.09 -10.22 18.91
N LEU A 199 25.88 -9.68 19.06
CA LEU A 199 25.63 -8.23 19.06
C LEU A 199 26.31 -7.50 20.22
N ALA A 200 26.57 -8.18 21.33
CA ALA A 200 27.31 -7.60 22.46
C ALA A 200 28.71 -7.10 22.07
N PHE A 201 29.35 -7.71 21.06
CA PHE A 201 30.67 -7.32 20.56
C PHE A 201 30.61 -6.28 19.43
N ASP A 202 29.43 -5.96 18.90
CA ASP A 202 29.27 -5.01 17.79
C ASP A 202 29.30 -3.57 18.30
N HIS A 203 30.47 -3.07 18.68
CA HIS A 203 30.66 -1.69 19.11
C HIS A 203 30.83 -0.72 17.93
N GLY A 204 30.50 0.57 18.15
CA GLY A 204 30.71 1.63 17.16
C GLY A 204 29.81 1.54 15.91
N TRP A 205 28.74 0.75 15.97
CA TRP A 205 27.86 0.50 14.82
C TRP A 205 27.16 1.75 14.30
N ARG A 206 26.83 2.74 15.14
CA ARG A 206 26.20 4.01 14.71
C ARG A 206 27.07 4.79 13.74
N ILE A 207 28.34 5.02 14.11
CA ILE A 207 29.33 5.69 13.25
C ILE A 207 29.53 4.89 11.97
N ARG A 208 29.61 3.56 12.10
CA ARG A 208 29.75 2.67 10.93
C ARG A 208 28.59 2.84 9.95
N PHE A 209 27.35 3.01 10.44
CA PHE A 209 26.17 3.23 9.61
C PHE A 209 26.18 4.61 8.94
N ASP A 210 26.50 5.68 9.67
CA ASP A 210 26.61 7.01 9.07
C ASP A 210 27.69 7.05 7.98
N MET A 211 28.84 6.42 8.22
CA MET A 211 29.94 6.31 7.26
C MET A 211 29.61 5.45 6.03
N LYS A 212 28.51 4.69 6.01
CA LYS A 212 28.10 3.95 4.81
C LYS A 212 27.81 4.86 3.63
N LYS A 213 27.45 6.13 3.85
CA LYS A 213 27.20 7.11 2.77
C LYS A 213 28.41 7.32 1.85
N TYR A 214 29.63 7.14 2.37
CA TYR A 214 30.87 7.27 1.60
C TYR A 214 31.30 5.97 0.92
N LYS A 215 30.86 4.82 1.43
CA LYS A 215 31.23 3.50 0.91
C LYS A 215 30.19 2.94 -0.07
N CYS A 216 28.92 3.28 0.13
CA CYS A 216 27.79 2.72 -0.61
C CYS A 216 27.04 3.82 -1.36
N LEU A 217 26.89 3.64 -2.68
CA LEU A 217 26.07 4.52 -3.54
C LEU A 217 24.58 4.51 -3.17
N LYS A 218 24.12 3.41 -2.56
CA LYS A 218 22.73 3.26 -2.15
C LYS A 218 22.51 4.01 -0.84
N PHE A 219 21.80 5.13 -0.92
CA PHE A 219 21.34 5.86 0.25
C PHE A 219 20.37 5.04 1.10
N ASP A 220 20.62 5.06 2.42
CA ASP A 220 19.81 4.43 3.45
C ASP A 220 19.06 5.52 4.25
N PRO A 221 17.72 5.57 4.20
CA PRO A 221 16.94 6.54 4.97
C PRO A 221 17.00 6.27 6.48
N PHE A 222 17.44 5.08 6.91
CA PHE A 222 17.55 4.68 8.32
C PHE A 222 19.01 4.64 8.79
N TRP A 223 19.82 5.60 8.35
CA TRP A 223 21.25 5.69 8.74
C TRP A 223 21.47 5.83 10.25
N TRP A 224 20.48 6.33 11.00
CA TRP A 224 20.56 6.62 12.43
C TRP A 224 20.17 5.44 13.34
N THR A 225 19.49 4.41 12.81
CA THR A 225 18.96 3.28 13.59
C THR A 225 19.43 1.93 13.09
N ASN A 226 19.41 0.96 14.00
CA ASN A 226 19.53 -0.45 13.62
C ASN A 226 18.49 -1.27 14.39
N ILE A 227 17.65 -2.00 13.66
CA ILE A 227 16.59 -2.86 14.24
C ILE A 227 17.18 -3.89 15.21
N LYS A 228 18.41 -4.35 14.98
CA LYS A 228 19.07 -5.30 15.87
C LYS A 228 19.39 -4.71 17.24
N HIS A 229 19.85 -3.46 17.30
CA HIS A 229 20.28 -2.81 18.55
C HIS A 229 19.16 -1.98 19.20
N ASP A 230 18.49 -1.14 18.43
CA ASP A 230 17.44 -0.24 18.94
C ASP A 230 16.06 -0.91 18.99
N GLY A 231 15.85 -1.96 18.19
CA GLY A 231 14.53 -2.51 17.90
C GLY A 231 13.76 -1.70 16.86
N LYS A 232 12.53 -2.13 16.55
CA LYS A 232 11.66 -1.40 15.62
C LYS A 232 11.01 -0.22 16.36
N LEU A 233 11.34 1.01 15.97
CA LEU A 233 10.90 2.21 16.69
C LEU A 233 9.52 2.75 16.28
N TRP A 234 8.87 2.14 15.28
CA TRP A 234 7.53 2.56 14.83
C TRP A 234 6.67 1.35 14.49
N SER A 235 5.35 1.48 14.69
CA SER A 235 4.36 0.46 14.32
C SER A 235 3.24 1.09 13.53
N LEU A 236 3.04 0.64 12.29
CA LEU A 236 2.01 1.14 11.37
C LEU A 236 0.83 0.18 11.24
N ASN A 237 0.70 -0.77 12.16
CA ASN A 237 -0.39 -1.75 12.13
C ASN A 237 -1.75 -1.08 12.39
N LYS A 238 -1.79 -0.06 13.26
CA LYS A 238 -2.99 0.75 13.52
C LYS A 238 -3.36 1.58 12.29
N TYR A 239 -2.40 2.32 11.74
CA TYR A 239 -2.56 3.09 10.50
C TYR A 239 -3.20 2.27 9.38
N ARG A 240 -2.71 1.05 9.18
CA ARG A 240 -3.25 0.12 8.20
C ARG A 240 -4.73 -0.22 8.45
N LYS A 241 -5.11 -0.55 9.70
CA LYS A 241 -6.50 -0.90 10.05
C LYS A 241 -7.43 0.29 9.82
N ASP A 242 -7.00 1.47 10.25
CA ASP A 242 -7.79 2.69 10.14
C ASP A 242 -7.97 3.11 8.67
N ILE A 243 -6.96 2.94 7.82
CA ILE A 243 -7.11 3.13 6.37
C ILE A 243 -8.20 2.24 5.80
N ILE A 244 -8.23 0.95 6.17
CA ILE A 244 -9.25 0.03 5.66
C ILE A 244 -10.64 0.50 6.06
N GLN A 245 -10.79 0.93 7.31
CA GLN A 245 -12.06 1.45 7.82
C GLN A 245 -12.48 2.75 7.13
N ILE A 246 -11.55 3.69 6.95
CA ILE A 246 -11.79 4.98 6.30
C ILE A 246 -12.10 4.82 4.81
N LEU A 247 -11.54 3.80 4.15
CA LEU A 247 -11.88 3.46 2.76
C LEU A 247 -13.23 2.72 2.63
N GLY A 248 -14.03 2.62 3.70
CA GLY A 248 -15.36 1.99 3.69
C GLY A 248 -15.35 0.49 3.96
N GLY A 249 -14.27 -0.06 4.52
CA GLY A 249 -14.13 -1.48 4.83
C GLY A 249 -13.56 -2.31 3.67
N VAL A 250 -13.31 -3.59 3.93
CA VAL A 250 -12.72 -4.50 2.94
C VAL A 250 -13.65 -4.71 1.75
N GLU A 251 -14.95 -4.88 1.98
CA GLU A 251 -15.94 -5.10 0.93
C GLU A 251 -16.00 -3.94 -0.06
N ASN A 252 -16.07 -2.70 0.43
CA ASN A 252 -16.07 -1.53 -0.43
C ASN A 252 -14.80 -1.47 -1.29
N ILE A 253 -13.62 -1.73 -0.70
CA ILE A 253 -12.36 -1.78 -1.45
C ILE A 253 -12.43 -2.84 -2.57
N LEU A 254 -12.99 -4.02 -2.30
CA LEU A 254 -13.07 -5.11 -3.28
C LEU A 254 -14.07 -4.84 -4.40
N GLU A 255 -15.11 -4.04 -4.19
CA GLU A 255 -16.04 -3.61 -5.26
C GLU A 255 -15.36 -2.75 -6.33
N HIS A 256 -14.28 -2.07 -5.96
CA HIS A 256 -13.42 -1.32 -6.88
C HIS A 256 -12.45 -2.21 -7.69
N THR A 257 -12.51 -3.53 -7.50
CA THR A 257 -11.58 -4.51 -8.07
C THR A 257 -12.31 -5.57 -8.91
N LEU A 258 -11.55 -6.47 -9.53
CA LEU A 258 -12.07 -7.64 -10.26
C LEU A 258 -12.45 -8.80 -9.33
N PHE A 259 -12.47 -8.63 -8.00
CA PHE A 259 -12.71 -9.71 -7.04
C PHE A 259 -13.94 -10.56 -7.35
N LYS A 260 -15.11 -9.96 -7.59
CA LYS A 260 -16.32 -10.70 -7.97
C LYS A 260 -16.16 -11.54 -9.24
N GLY A 261 -15.34 -11.08 -10.18
CA GLY A 261 -15.01 -11.82 -11.40
C GLY A 261 -14.14 -13.06 -11.16
N THR A 262 -13.46 -13.17 -10.01
CA THR A 262 -12.73 -14.38 -9.63
C THR A 262 -13.61 -15.48 -9.03
N TYR A 263 -14.85 -15.14 -8.68
CA TYR A 263 -15.84 -16.08 -8.13
C TYR A 263 -15.41 -16.80 -6.83
N PHE A 264 -14.47 -16.23 -6.06
CA PHE A 264 -14.19 -16.70 -4.69
C PHE A 264 -15.35 -16.34 -3.75
N SER A 265 -15.69 -17.24 -2.84
CA SER A 265 -16.79 -17.07 -1.87
C SER A 265 -16.47 -16.04 -0.78
N SER A 266 -15.21 -15.94 -0.37
CA SER A 266 -14.75 -14.99 0.64
C SER A 266 -13.37 -14.44 0.27
N TRP A 267 -13.04 -13.29 0.85
CA TRP A 267 -11.74 -12.65 0.69
C TRP A 267 -10.71 -13.12 1.73
N GLU A 268 -11.16 -13.87 2.74
CA GLU A 268 -10.33 -14.41 3.80
C GLU A 268 -9.42 -15.53 3.26
N GLY A 269 -8.14 -15.51 3.64
CA GLY A 269 -7.18 -16.50 3.17
C GLY A 269 -6.66 -16.28 1.74
N LEU A 270 -7.04 -15.18 1.07
CA LEU A 270 -6.42 -14.81 -0.20
C LEU A 270 -5.02 -14.28 0.01
N PHE A 271 -4.07 -14.89 -0.67
CA PHE A 271 -2.67 -14.47 -0.66
C PHE A 271 -2.28 -13.89 -2.01
N TRP A 272 -1.84 -12.64 -1.98
CA TRP A 272 -1.10 -12.07 -3.09
C TRP A 272 0.28 -12.69 -3.12
N GLU A 273 0.52 -13.62 -4.06
CA GLU A 273 1.85 -14.19 -4.25
C GLU A 273 2.90 -13.08 -4.37
N LYS A 274 3.86 -13.08 -3.44
CA LYS A 274 4.81 -11.98 -3.26
C LYS A 274 5.83 -11.90 -4.39
N ILE A 275 6.15 -13.01 -5.07
CA ILE A 275 6.90 -13.14 -6.33
C ILE A 275 6.60 -14.55 -6.87
N SER A 276 6.13 -14.70 -8.11
CA SER A 276 5.91 -16.04 -8.70
C SER A 276 7.26 -16.75 -8.95
N GLY A 277 7.28 -18.09 -8.95
CA GLY A 277 8.49 -18.87 -9.26
C GLY A 277 9.13 -18.48 -10.60
N PHE A 278 8.30 -18.06 -11.57
CA PHE A 278 8.72 -17.48 -12.84
C PHE A 278 9.62 -16.24 -12.65
N GLU A 279 9.19 -15.25 -11.86
CA GLU A 279 9.97 -14.03 -11.63
C GLU A 279 11.27 -14.30 -10.86
N GLN A 280 11.33 -15.33 -10.01
CA GLN A 280 12.57 -15.73 -9.34
C GLN A 280 13.54 -16.39 -10.32
N PHE A 281 13.05 -17.29 -11.16
CA PHE A 281 13.84 -17.99 -12.16
C PHE A 281 14.47 -17.04 -13.20
N TYR A 282 13.72 -16.01 -13.63
CA TYR A 282 14.24 -15.04 -14.58
C TYR A 282 15.12 -13.95 -13.95
N LYS A 283 15.11 -13.80 -12.62
CA LYS A 283 16.06 -12.93 -11.91
C LYS A 283 17.47 -13.51 -11.87
N THR A 284 17.60 -14.83 -11.81
CA THR A 284 18.89 -15.51 -11.77
C THR A 284 19.52 -15.68 -13.16
N LYS A 285 18.70 -15.61 -14.23
CA LYS A 285 19.19 -15.64 -15.61
C LYS A 285 19.81 -14.30 -16.05
N ASN A 286 20.85 -14.41 -16.88
CA ASN A 286 21.43 -13.26 -17.58
C ASN A 286 20.48 -12.80 -18.69
N LEU A 287 19.79 -11.69 -18.45
CA LEU A 287 18.83 -11.09 -19.37
C LEU A 287 19.34 -9.77 -19.91
N SER A 288 18.94 -9.46 -21.14
CA SER A 288 19.18 -8.13 -21.73
C SER A 288 18.37 -7.06 -20.99
N ASN A 289 18.81 -5.80 -21.07
CA ASN A 289 18.08 -4.68 -20.46
C ASN A 289 16.66 -4.52 -21.02
N ALA A 290 16.45 -4.84 -22.31
CA ALA A 290 15.12 -4.87 -22.92
C ALA A 290 14.23 -5.98 -22.35
N GLN A 291 14.78 -7.18 -22.10
CA GLN A 291 14.04 -8.27 -21.44
C GLN A 291 13.67 -7.91 -20.00
N ARG A 292 14.60 -7.31 -19.24
CA ARG A 292 14.33 -6.80 -17.88
C ARG A 292 13.25 -5.73 -17.88
N TYR A 293 13.24 -4.85 -18.88
CA TYR A 293 12.19 -3.86 -19.06
C TYR A 293 10.82 -4.52 -19.27
N GLY A 294 10.73 -5.53 -20.12
CA GLY A 294 9.51 -6.31 -20.32
C GLY A 294 9.01 -7.00 -19.04
N LEU A 295 9.92 -7.63 -18.29
CA LEU A 295 9.57 -8.29 -17.01
C LEU A 295 9.04 -7.30 -15.96
N ASN A 296 9.59 -6.09 -15.88
CA ASN A 296 9.10 -5.06 -14.95
C ASN A 296 7.67 -4.58 -15.29
N GLN A 297 7.13 -4.88 -16.47
CA GLN A 297 5.74 -4.55 -16.81
C GLN A 297 4.73 -5.56 -16.26
N ILE A 298 5.14 -6.80 -15.97
CA ILE A 298 4.22 -7.87 -15.56
C ILE A 298 3.48 -7.52 -14.26
N PRO A 299 4.16 -7.05 -13.18
CA PRO A 299 3.45 -6.66 -11.96
C PRO A 299 2.50 -5.48 -12.18
N ASN A 300 2.83 -4.56 -13.09
CA ASN A 300 1.97 -3.44 -13.44
C ASN A 300 0.72 -3.91 -14.19
N ARG A 301 0.83 -4.91 -15.08
CA ARG A 301 -0.33 -5.54 -15.73
C ARG A 301 -1.27 -6.18 -14.71
N ARG A 302 -0.72 -6.94 -13.74
CA ARG A 302 -1.50 -7.54 -12.65
C ARG A 302 -2.26 -6.48 -11.85
N PHE A 303 -1.58 -5.38 -11.51
CA PHE A 303 -2.21 -4.25 -10.82
C PHE A 303 -3.35 -3.64 -11.63
N VAL A 304 -3.13 -3.38 -12.93
CA VAL A 304 -4.14 -2.78 -13.80
C VAL A 304 -5.34 -3.69 -14.03
N LEU A 305 -5.10 -5.00 -14.16
CA LEU A 305 -6.16 -6.00 -14.29
C LEU A 305 -7.00 -6.07 -13.00
N TRP A 306 -6.36 -6.06 -11.83
CA TRP A 306 -7.07 -6.11 -10.56
C TRP A 306 -7.97 -4.89 -10.36
N TRP A 307 -7.49 -3.70 -10.69
CA TRP A 307 -8.26 -2.45 -10.61
C TRP A 307 -8.98 -2.11 -11.92
N SER A 308 -9.25 -3.09 -12.79
CA SER A 308 -9.80 -2.80 -14.13
C SER A 308 -11.21 -2.20 -14.08
N THR A 309 -12.02 -2.60 -13.09
CA THR A 309 -13.40 -2.11 -12.89
C THR A 309 -13.44 -0.63 -12.53
N THR A 310 -12.38 -0.09 -11.92
CA THR A 310 -12.21 1.34 -11.63
C THR A 310 -11.50 2.09 -12.74
N ILE A 311 -10.43 1.53 -13.27
CA ILE A 311 -9.59 2.20 -14.28
C ILE A 311 -10.34 2.34 -15.62
N ASN A 312 -11.16 1.35 -15.99
CA ASN A 312 -11.92 1.33 -17.25
C ASN A 312 -13.38 1.79 -17.08
N ARG A 313 -13.65 2.75 -16.19
CA ARG A 313 -15.00 3.31 -16.02
C ARG A 313 -15.41 4.16 -17.23
N GLY A 314 -16.69 4.10 -17.58
CA GLY A 314 -17.30 4.85 -18.69
C GLY A 314 -17.43 6.36 -18.46
N ASN A 315 -17.38 6.81 -17.20
CA ASN A 315 -17.42 8.24 -16.83
C ASN A 315 -16.06 8.89 -17.11
N VAL A 316 -15.75 9.08 -18.40
CA VAL A 316 -14.54 9.74 -18.91
C VAL A 316 -14.95 11.05 -19.56
N TYR A 317 -14.29 12.15 -19.20
CA TYR A 317 -14.58 13.50 -19.73
C TYR A 317 -14.40 13.55 -21.25
N ILE A 318 -13.35 12.90 -21.77
CA ILE A 318 -13.01 12.81 -23.19
C ILE A 318 -12.39 11.43 -23.43
N GLY A 319 -13.01 10.60 -24.26
CA GLY A 319 -12.45 9.30 -24.63
C GLY A 319 -13.34 8.55 -25.60
N PHE A 320 -12.76 8.12 -26.73
CA PHE A 320 -13.46 7.24 -27.66
C PHE A 320 -13.65 5.87 -27.02
N ARG A 321 -14.89 5.38 -27.09
CA ARG A 321 -15.27 4.02 -26.71
C ARG A 321 -14.83 3.08 -27.84
N ILE A 322 -13.97 2.12 -27.51
CA ILE A 322 -13.48 1.11 -28.46
C ILE A 322 -13.89 -0.25 -27.96
N GLN A 323 -14.52 -1.05 -28.81
CA GLN A 323 -14.80 -2.45 -28.52
C GLN A 323 -13.55 -3.29 -28.75
N LEU A 324 -13.28 -4.25 -27.86
CA LEU A 324 -12.22 -5.23 -28.07
C LEU A 324 -12.67 -6.32 -29.04
N ASP A 325 -11.80 -6.64 -29.99
CA ASP A 325 -12.04 -7.63 -31.04
C ASP A 325 -12.54 -8.95 -30.44
N LEU A 326 -13.60 -9.52 -31.05
CA LEU A 326 -14.20 -10.81 -30.68
C LEU A 326 -14.75 -10.88 -29.23
N THR A 327 -14.97 -9.74 -28.58
CA THR A 327 -15.56 -9.66 -27.24
C THR A 327 -16.62 -8.57 -27.16
N GLY A 328 -17.47 -8.60 -26.13
CA GLY A 328 -18.40 -7.53 -25.80
C GLY A 328 -17.80 -6.42 -24.92
N ILE A 329 -16.48 -6.40 -24.72
CA ILE A 329 -15.84 -5.49 -23.76
C ILE A 329 -15.53 -4.16 -24.40
N PHE A 330 -16.02 -3.09 -23.78
CA PHE A 330 -15.72 -1.72 -24.17
C PHE A 330 -14.58 -1.15 -23.33
N MET A 331 -13.57 -0.60 -24.01
CA MET A 331 -12.52 0.18 -23.38
C MET A 331 -12.79 1.67 -23.57
N TYR A 332 -12.68 2.40 -22.48
CA TYR A 332 -12.81 3.85 -22.48
C TYR A 332 -11.41 4.46 -22.44
N GLY A 333 -10.89 4.82 -23.62
CA GLY A 333 -9.53 5.35 -23.79
C GLY A 333 -8.43 4.29 -23.96
N LYS A 334 -7.22 4.76 -24.28
CA LYS A 334 -6.08 3.91 -24.65
C LYS A 334 -5.27 3.49 -23.41
N ILE A 335 -5.58 2.32 -22.84
CA ILE A 335 -4.81 1.70 -21.75
C ILE A 335 -4.21 0.38 -22.28
N PRO A 336 -2.99 0.39 -22.85
CA PRO A 336 -2.41 -0.78 -23.51
C PRO A 336 -2.21 -1.98 -22.58
N THR A 337 -1.82 -1.72 -21.34
CA THR A 337 -1.59 -2.77 -20.32
C THR A 337 -2.87 -3.55 -19.99
N LEU A 338 -4.01 -2.86 -19.94
CA LEU A 338 -5.30 -3.49 -19.72
C LEU A 338 -5.75 -4.27 -20.96
N LYS A 339 -5.63 -3.68 -22.16
CA LYS A 339 -5.96 -4.33 -23.44
C LYS A 339 -5.28 -5.70 -23.55
N ILE A 340 -3.98 -5.76 -23.27
CA ILE A 340 -3.20 -7.01 -23.36
C ILE A 340 -3.73 -8.06 -22.39
N SER A 341 -4.06 -7.65 -21.16
CA SER A 341 -4.53 -8.59 -20.12
C SER A 341 -5.92 -9.15 -20.46
N LEU A 342 -6.84 -8.32 -20.96
CA LEU A 342 -8.18 -8.75 -21.38
C LEU A 342 -8.15 -9.68 -22.61
N ILE A 343 -7.30 -9.38 -23.60
CA ILE A 343 -7.11 -10.26 -24.77
C ILE A 343 -6.54 -11.62 -24.34
N GLN A 344 -5.64 -11.65 -23.35
CA GLN A 344 -5.09 -12.90 -22.83
C GLN A 344 -6.15 -13.75 -22.11
N ILE A 345 -7.08 -13.12 -21.37
CA ILE A 345 -8.20 -13.82 -20.72
C ILE A 345 -9.14 -14.41 -21.77
N PHE A 346 -9.60 -13.60 -22.74
CA PHE A 346 -10.56 -14.04 -23.76
C PHE A 346 -9.92 -14.65 -25.01
N ARG A 347 -8.71 -15.22 -24.87
CA ARG A 347 -8.00 -15.85 -25.98
C ARG A 347 -8.78 -17.05 -26.52
N SER A 348 -8.52 -17.45 -27.77
CA SER A 348 -9.08 -18.66 -28.39
C SER A 348 -10.61 -18.66 -28.44
N HIS A 349 -11.19 -17.50 -28.76
CA HIS A 349 -12.64 -17.30 -28.92
C HIS A 349 -13.44 -17.63 -27.66
N LEU A 350 -12.85 -17.43 -26.47
CA LEU A 350 -13.49 -17.79 -25.20
C LEU A 350 -14.86 -17.11 -25.02
N TRP A 351 -15.02 -15.86 -25.47
CA TRP A 351 -16.30 -15.15 -25.40
C TRP A 351 -17.43 -15.89 -26.15
N GLN A 352 -17.13 -16.34 -27.38
CA GLN A 352 -18.08 -17.09 -28.21
C GLN A 352 -18.37 -18.47 -27.62
N LYS A 353 -17.34 -19.16 -27.11
CA LYS A 353 -17.49 -20.46 -26.45
C LYS A 353 -18.35 -20.38 -25.18
N ILE A 354 -18.19 -19.32 -24.39
CA ILE A 354 -19.05 -19.09 -23.21
C ILE A 354 -20.49 -18.89 -23.65
N HIS A 355 -20.73 -18.03 -24.65
CA HIS A 355 -22.08 -17.82 -25.17
C HIS A 355 -22.71 -19.14 -25.67
N GLU A 356 -21.99 -19.88 -26.51
CA GLU A 356 -22.44 -21.17 -27.06
C GLU A 356 -22.75 -22.18 -25.96
N SER A 357 -21.83 -22.38 -25.00
CA SER A 357 -22.03 -23.31 -23.88
C SER A 357 -23.27 -22.97 -23.04
N VAL A 358 -23.45 -21.69 -22.67
CA VAL A 358 -24.63 -21.27 -21.89
C VAL A 358 -25.91 -21.49 -22.69
N THR A 359 -25.94 -21.17 -23.99
CA THR A 359 -27.13 -21.41 -24.83
C THR A 359 -27.47 -22.90 -24.93
N ILE A 360 -26.47 -23.77 -25.08
CA ILE A 360 -26.67 -25.23 -25.15
C ILE A 360 -27.16 -25.77 -23.81
N ASP A 361 -26.60 -25.31 -22.69
CA ASP A 361 -27.01 -25.77 -21.36
C ASP A 361 -28.43 -25.34 -21.02
N ILE A 362 -28.83 -24.11 -21.41
CA ILE A 362 -30.21 -23.64 -21.28
C ILE A 362 -31.14 -24.49 -22.16
N SER A 363 -30.77 -24.73 -23.44
CA SER A 363 -31.56 -25.57 -24.35
C SER A 363 -31.80 -26.96 -23.75
N LYS A 364 -30.74 -27.62 -23.28
CA LYS A 364 -30.84 -28.96 -22.66
C LYS A 364 -31.73 -28.98 -21.41
N ASN A 365 -31.71 -27.91 -20.62
CA ASN A 365 -32.56 -27.81 -19.44
C ASN A 365 -34.03 -27.54 -19.80
N LEU A 366 -34.29 -26.76 -20.86
CA LEU A 366 -35.64 -26.59 -21.39
C LEU A 366 -36.17 -27.91 -21.97
N ASP A 367 -35.35 -28.62 -22.75
CA ASP A 367 -35.71 -29.91 -23.35
C ASP A 367 -36.12 -30.94 -22.29
N LYS A 368 -35.42 -30.97 -21.14
CA LYS A 368 -35.75 -31.86 -20.02
C LYS A 368 -37.05 -31.50 -19.31
N ASN A 369 -37.45 -30.24 -19.36
CA ASN A 369 -38.59 -29.71 -18.61
C ASN A 369 -39.78 -29.35 -19.54
N MET A 370 -39.79 -29.82 -20.79
CA MET A 370 -40.84 -29.46 -21.76
C MET A 370 -42.25 -29.83 -21.29
N GLU A 371 -42.42 -31.02 -20.70
CA GLU A 371 -43.70 -31.49 -20.15
C GLU A 371 -44.17 -30.69 -18.93
N LEU A 372 -43.24 -30.15 -18.14
CA LEU A 372 -43.56 -29.34 -16.96
C LEU A 372 -43.89 -27.89 -17.31
N LEU A 373 -43.39 -27.41 -18.45
CA LEU A 373 -43.52 -26.03 -18.90
C LEU A 373 -44.60 -25.86 -19.99
N ASP A 374 -45.33 -26.92 -20.33
CA ASP A 374 -46.33 -26.96 -21.42
C ASP A 374 -45.80 -26.38 -22.74
N ILE A 375 -44.55 -26.71 -23.09
CA ILE A 375 -43.89 -26.26 -24.34
C ILE A 375 -44.21 -27.21 -25.52
N LEU A 376 -44.84 -28.35 -25.21
CA LEU A 376 -45.45 -29.31 -26.13
C LEU A 376 -46.95 -29.33 -25.89
#